data_AF-A0ABD4Q4T5-F1
#
_entry.id   AF-A0ABD4Q4T5-F1
#
_cell.length_a   1.000
_cell.length_b   1.000
_cell.length_c   1.000
_cell.angle_alpha   90.00
_cell.angle_beta   90.00
_cell.angle_gamma   90.00
#
_symmetry.space_group_name_H-M   'P 1'
#
loop_
_entity.id
_entity.type
_entity.pdbx_description
1 polymer ?
#
loop_
_entity_poly.entity_id
_entity_poly.type
_entity_poly.pdbx_seq_one_letter_code
_entity_poly.pdbx_strand_id
1 'polypeptide(L)'
;LEGCHKLFLLADDLPQAVGSALSTALKQLARSGCMIGGLSAGVYPLAMLGLLDGYRAAVHWRWQDDFAERFPKVIATSHLFDWDRDRLTA
;
A
#
# COMPACT_ATOMS: atom_id res chain seq x y z
N LEU A 1 -15.96 -0.98 9.51
CA LEU A 1 -14.97 -2.09 9.58
C LEU A 1 -14.48 -2.24 11.03
N GLU A 2 -15.41 -2.32 11.99
CA GLU A 2 -15.05 -2.48 13.41
C GLU A 2 -14.48 -3.89 13.64
N GLY A 3 -13.41 -3.99 14.43
CA GLY A 3 -12.72 -5.26 14.69
C GLY A 3 -11.84 -5.78 13.55
N CYS A 4 -11.67 -5.03 12.45
CA CYS A 4 -10.79 -5.42 11.37
C CYS A 4 -9.32 -5.20 11.77
N HIS A 5 -8.58 -6.29 11.97
CA HIS A 5 -7.16 -6.24 12.35
C HIS A 5 -6.19 -6.31 11.16
N LYS A 6 -6.66 -6.78 10.00
CA LYS A 6 -5.87 -6.89 8.77
C LYS A 6 -6.73 -6.57 7.55
N LEU A 7 -6.22 -5.74 6.65
CA LEU A 7 -6.87 -5.40 5.38
C LEU A 7 -5.84 -5.43 4.25
N PHE A 8 -6.17 -6.09 3.14
CA PHE A 8 -5.34 -6.12 1.94
C PHE A 8 -6.11 -5.56 0.74
N LEU A 9 -5.42 -4.72 -0.03
CA LEU A 9 -5.88 -4.26 -1.33
C LEU A 9 -5.28 -5.15 -2.42
N LEU A 10 -6.12 -5.66 -3.31
CA LEU A 10 -5.69 -6.46 -4.45
C LEU A 10 -6.15 -5.74 -5.72
N ALA A 11 -5.22 -5.52 -6.64
CA ALA A 11 -5.53 -5.00 -7.97
C ALA A 11 -4.51 -5.53 -8.98
N ASP A 12 -5.00 -5.82 -10.18
CA ASP A 12 -4.15 -6.27 -11.30
C ASP A 12 -3.55 -5.07 -12.03
N ASP A 13 -4.41 -4.09 -12.35
CA ASP A 13 -4.05 -2.85 -13.03
C ASP A 13 -3.90 -1.66 -12.10
N LEU A 14 -3.13 -0.67 -12.56
CA LEU A 14 -2.90 0.59 -11.84
C LEU A 14 -4.22 1.36 -11.61
N PRO A 15 -4.62 1.60 -10.36
CA PRO A 15 -5.76 2.46 -10.08
C PRO A 15 -5.41 3.91 -10.44
N GLN A 16 -6.25 4.54 -11.27
CA GLN A 16 -6.06 5.94 -11.67
C GLN A 16 -6.33 6.92 -10.51
N ALA A 17 -7.25 6.58 -9.62
CA ALA A 17 -7.63 7.37 -8.47
C ALA A 17 -8.09 6.48 -7.31
N VAL A 18 -8.05 7.03 -6.10
CA VAL A 18 -8.59 6.38 -4.90
C VAL A 18 -9.88 7.08 -4.51
N GLY A 19 -11.00 6.36 -4.53
CA GLY A 19 -12.30 6.90 -4.14
C GLY A 19 -12.31 7.43 -2.71
N SER A 20 -13.10 8.49 -2.45
CA SER A 20 -13.14 9.19 -1.15
C SER A 20 -13.53 8.30 0.02
N ALA A 21 -14.49 7.38 -0.19
CA ALA A 21 -14.90 6.41 0.82
C ALA A 21 -13.76 5.45 1.20
N LEU A 22 -13.06 4.90 0.20
CA LEU A 22 -11.92 4.01 0.43
C LEU A 22 -10.75 4.76 1.10
N SER A 23 -10.44 5.97 0.63
CA SER A 23 -9.42 6.83 1.23
C SER A 23 -9.68 7.09 2.72
N THR A 24 -10.93 7.42 3.07
CA THR A 24 -11.34 7.66 4.45
C THR A 24 -11.21 6.38 5.29
N ALA A 25 -11.68 5.25 4.77
CA ALA A 25 -11.62 3.97 5.48
C ALA A 25 -10.17 3.52 5.73
N LEU A 26 -9.29 3.61 4.74
CA LEU A 26 -7.87 3.23 4.86
C LEU A 26 -7.15 4.10 5.90
N LYS A 27 -7.38 5.41 5.89
CA LYS A 27 -6.79 6.33 6.87
C LYS A 27 -7.31 6.06 8.29
N GLN A 28 -8.59 5.74 8.45
CA GLN A 28 -9.16 5.39 9.74
C GLN A 28 -8.56 4.08 10.28
N LEU A 29 -8.45 3.06 9.44
CA LEU A 29 -7.84 1.77 9.80
C LEU A 29 -6.36 1.89 10.14
N ALA A 30 -5.60 2.67 9.36
CA ALA A 30 -4.20 2.95 9.66
C ALA A 30 -4.03 3.58 11.05
N ARG A 31 -4.92 4.53 11.40
CA ARG A 31 -4.92 5.19 12.72
C ARG A 31 -5.35 4.28 13.87
N SER A 32 -6.14 3.24 13.59
CA SER A 32 -6.57 2.26 14.60
C SER A 32 -5.54 1.14 14.83
N GLY A 33 -4.38 1.19 14.18
CA GLY A 33 -3.37 0.13 14.25
C GLY A 33 -3.73 -1.14 13.49
N CYS A 34 -4.68 -1.06 12.54
CA CYS A 34 -4.96 -2.16 11.64
C CYS A 34 -3.76 -2.38 10.71
N MET A 35 -3.35 -3.62 10.54
CA MET A 35 -2.34 -3.96 9.53
C MET A 35 -2.96 -3.79 8.15
N ILE A 36 -2.36 -2.93 7.34
CA ILE A 36 -2.84 -2.68 5.99
C ILE A 36 -1.78 -3.05 4.96
N GLY A 37 -2.23 -3.58 3.84
CA GLY A 37 -1.33 -4.12 2.83
C GLY A 37 -1.88 -4.02 1.42
N GLY A 38 -1.01 -4.30 0.46
CA GLY A 38 -1.33 -4.28 -0.96
C GLY A 38 -0.65 -5.43 -1.67
N LEU A 39 -1.33 -6.01 -2.66
CA LEU A 39 -0.76 -7.01 -3.55
C LEU A 39 -0.81 -6.49 -5.00
N SER A 40 0.29 -6.66 -5.73
CA SER A 40 0.46 -6.18 -7.11
C SER A 40 0.17 -4.68 -7.22
N ALA A 41 -0.72 -4.25 -8.12
CA ALA A 41 -1.12 -2.85 -8.23
C ALA A 41 -1.94 -2.35 -7.01
N GLY A 42 -2.38 -3.25 -6.13
CA GLY A 42 -3.06 -2.92 -4.88
C GLY A 42 -2.20 -2.17 -3.87
N VAL A 43 -0.88 -2.11 -4.07
CA VAL A 43 0.05 -1.30 -3.26
C VAL A 43 -0.11 0.20 -3.56
N TYR A 44 -0.48 0.57 -4.79
CA TYR A 44 -0.55 1.97 -5.24
C TYR A 44 -1.49 2.85 -4.42
N PRO A 45 -2.74 2.45 -4.10
CA PRO A 45 -3.62 3.28 -3.28
C PRO A 45 -3.01 3.64 -1.92
N LEU A 46 -2.23 2.73 -1.30
CA LEU A 46 -1.58 3.01 -0.02
C LEU A 46 -0.48 4.07 -0.19
N ALA A 47 0.34 3.96 -1.23
CA ALA A 47 1.37 4.94 -1.56
C ALA A 47 0.78 6.31 -1.95
N MET A 48 -0.26 6.33 -2.79
CA MET A 48 -0.99 7.54 -3.20
C MET A 48 -1.59 8.32 -2.02
N LEU A 49 -1.95 7.62 -0.95
CA LEU A 49 -2.48 8.23 0.28
C LEU A 49 -1.39 8.59 1.30
N GLY A 50 -0.11 8.36 0.99
CA GLY A 50 1.03 8.57 1.88
C GLY A 50 1.11 7.55 3.04
N LEU A 51 0.36 6.44 2.97
CA LEU A 51 0.31 5.43 4.03
C LEU A 51 1.53 4.52 4.04
N LEU A 52 2.41 4.63 3.03
CA LEU A 52 3.68 3.94 2.91
C LEU A 52 4.90 4.88 3.00
N ASP A 53 4.70 6.18 3.28
CA ASP A 53 5.81 7.13 3.43
C ASP A 53 6.75 6.67 4.56
N GLY A 54 8.02 6.45 4.25
CA GLY A 54 9.03 5.94 5.18
C GLY A 54 8.91 4.45 5.49
N TYR A 55 8.12 3.69 4.75
CA TYR A 55 8.04 2.23 4.83
C TYR A 55 8.81 1.56 3.71
N ARG A 56 9.32 0.36 3.97
CA ARG A 56 9.70 -0.58 2.93
C ARG A 56 8.45 -1.18 2.29
N ALA A 57 8.45 -1.25 0.97
CA ALA A 57 7.36 -1.87 0.23
C ALA A 57 7.89 -2.65 -0.97
N ALA A 58 7.30 -3.82 -1.18
CA ALA A 58 7.41 -4.59 -2.41
C ALA A 58 6.20 -4.30 -3.30
N VAL A 59 6.41 -4.33 -4.60
CA VAL A 59 5.37 -4.21 -5.63
C VAL A 59 5.70 -5.18 -6.75
N HIS A 60 4.70 -5.63 -7.50
CA HIS A 60 4.93 -6.51 -8.64
C HIS A 60 5.98 -5.90 -9.59
N TRP A 61 6.98 -6.71 -9.97
CA TRP A 61 8.18 -6.32 -10.72
C TRP A 61 7.92 -5.46 -11.96
N ARG A 62 6.80 -5.69 -12.67
CA ARG A 62 6.38 -4.87 -13.83
C ARG A 62 6.28 -3.37 -13.50
N TRP A 63 5.99 -3.04 -12.25
CA TRP A 63 5.70 -1.69 -11.77
C TRP A 63 6.82 -1.12 -10.90
N GLN A 64 7.93 -1.84 -10.70
CA GLN A 64 8.95 -1.48 -9.71
C GLN A 64 9.58 -0.11 -9.97
N ASP A 65 9.99 0.16 -11.21
CA ASP A 65 10.63 1.43 -11.58
C ASP A 65 9.63 2.60 -11.48
N ASP A 66 8.42 2.43 -12.02
CA ASP A 66 7.34 3.43 -11.93
C ASP A 66 7.00 3.76 -10.47
N PHE A 67 6.89 2.73 -9.63
CA PHE A 67 6.56 2.90 -8.23
C PHE A 67 7.64 3.67 -7.47
N ALA A 68 8.91 3.32 -7.68
CA ALA A 68 10.04 4.01 -7.06
C ALA A 68 10.14 5.49 -7.49
N GLU A 69 9.88 5.78 -8.77
CA GLU A 69 9.88 7.15 -9.30
C GLU A 69 8.71 7.98 -8.76
N ARG A 70 7.50 7.41 -8.74
CA ARG A 70 6.28 8.13 -8.33
C ARG A 70 6.19 8.34 -6.82
N PHE A 71 6.77 7.45 -6.02
CA PHE A 71 6.67 7.48 -4.56
C PHE A 71 8.06 7.47 -3.90
N PRO A 72 8.88 8.53 -4.07
CA PRO A 72 10.27 8.56 -3.59
C PRO A 72 10.42 8.53 -2.06
N LYS A 73 9.32 8.71 -1.32
CA LYS A 73 9.29 8.58 0.14
C LYS A 73 9.10 7.13 0.60
N VAL A 74 8.70 6.23 -0.30
CA VAL A 74 8.60 4.80 -0.03
C VAL A 74 9.92 4.16 -0.38
N ILE A 75 10.41 3.27 0.49
CA ILE A 75 11.62 2.50 0.24
C ILE A 75 11.20 1.28 -0.61
N ALA A 76 11.08 1.48 -1.91
CA ALA A 76 10.75 0.41 -2.85
C ALA A 76 11.87 -0.63 -2.89
N THR A 77 11.53 -1.91 -2.69
CA THR A 77 12.52 -3.00 -2.70
C THR A 77 12.27 -3.96 -3.86
N SER A 78 13.26 -4.79 -4.14
CA SER A 78 13.16 -5.92 -5.07
C SER A 78 12.82 -7.24 -4.36
N HIS A 79 12.30 -7.19 -3.14
CA HIS A 79 11.89 -8.40 -2.41
C HIS A 79 10.59 -8.97 -2.97
N LEU A 80 10.36 -10.26 -2.75
CA LEU A 80 9.09 -10.90 -3.10
C LEU A 80 7.91 -10.32 -2.30
N PHE A 81 8.17 -9.94 -1.05
CA PHE A 81 7.25 -9.20 -0.20
C PHE A 81 8.05 -8.42 0.84
N ASP A 82 7.48 -7.36 1.38
CA ASP A 82 7.99 -6.68 2.57
C ASP A 82 6.92 -6.62 3.65
N TRP A 83 7.32 -7.04 4.86
CA TRP A 83 6.58 -6.81 6.08
C TRP A 83 7.35 -5.80 6.93
N ASP A 84 6.92 -4.55 6.89
CA ASP A 84 7.51 -3.46 7.67
C ASP A 84 6.46 -2.93 8.66
N ARG A 85 6.67 -3.24 9.95
CA ARG A 85 5.76 -2.89 11.07
C ARG A 85 4.32 -3.36 10.81
N ASP A 86 3.41 -2.43 10.54
CA ASP A 86 1.99 -2.62 10.28
C ASP A 86 1.63 -2.51 8.79
N ARG A 87 2.64 -2.64 7.90
CA ARG A 87 2.48 -2.73 6.45
C ARG A 87 3.00 -4.07 5.91
N LEU A 88 2.16 -4.74 5.12
CA LEU A 88 2.55 -5.96 4.39
C LEU A 88 2.24 -5.78 2.90
N THR A 89 3.25 -5.86 2.06
CA THR A 89 3.15 -5.60 0.61
C THR A 89 3.81 -6.70 -0.21
N ALA A 90 3.24 -7.02 -1.39
CA ALA A 90 3.74 -8.04 -2.32
C ALA A 90 3.36 -7.71 -3.77
#